data_AF-A0A7V2RM67-F1
#
_entry.id   AF-A0A7V2RM67-F1
#
_cell.length_a   1.000
_cell.length_b   1.000
_cell.length_c   1.000
_cell.angle_alpha   90.00
_cell.angle_beta   90.00
_cell.angle_gamma   90.00
#
_symmetry.space_group_name_H-M   'P 1'
#
loop_
_entity.id
_entity.type
_entity.pdbx_description
1 polymer ?
#
loop_
_entity_poly.entity_id
_entity_poly.type
_entity_poly.pdbx_seq_one_letter_code
_entity_poly.pdbx_strand_id
1 'polypeptide(L)'
;MNLPAGKIDFSISKERTALLLCIGISLLIWVFLKLSKEYSTTRTVHLEYEVPALMEFTETPPSAVTATVKGVGLELAKKILLHGTPTITLDLSEFSSPEIQRDIIMRKIEEKTELTVVNINRNYLRFAIDSTATKKVPVHLDLAIDYKPDFYLRQPVKLSADSVLVSGSAKELAEITSIETEKLHCESVSSDLKKKVKLKTGQYNTVKTYPDEIEVNILVEQYTEKSIEVPIQAVNVKDSVQLLPALVTITSSVGLSHYDGLNADDFVVEADFGNGIKPRGKNNVP
;
A
#
# COMPACT_ATOMS: atom_id res chain seq x y z
N MET A 1 -13.44 -71.48 -25.17
CA MET A 1 -12.54 -70.67 -26.01
C MET A 1 -11.87 -69.66 -25.09
N ASN A 2 -10.69 -70.00 -24.54
CA ASN A 2 -9.96 -69.16 -23.58
C ASN A 2 -8.53 -69.04 -24.10
N LEU A 3 -8.12 -67.81 -24.42
CA LEU A 3 -6.75 -67.44 -24.75
C LEU A 3 -5.89 -67.52 -23.48
N PRO A 4 -4.78 -68.27 -23.45
CA PRO A 4 -3.87 -68.19 -22.33
C PRO A 4 -3.06 -66.89 -22.41
N ALA A 5 -3.18 -66.09 -21.35
CA ALA A 5 -2.31 -64.95 -21.09
C ALA A 5 -0.86 -65.44 -20.91
N GLY A 6 0.00 -65.13 -21.88
CA GLY A 6 1.44 -65.35 -21.77
C GLY A 6 2.03 -64.43 -20.71
N LYS A 7 2.32 -64.97 -19.52
CA LYS A 7 3.24 -64.35 -18.57
C LYS A 7 4.66 -64.47 -19.12
N ILE A 8 5.24 -63.35 -19.52
CA ILE A 8 6.67 -63.28 -19.87
C ILE A 8 7.44 -63.30 -18.55
N ASP A 9 7.92 -64.48 -18.15
CA ASP A 9 8.73 -64.64 -16.96
C ASP A 9 10.20 -64.41 -17.33
N PHE A 10 10.74 -63.23 -17.01
CA PHE A 10 12.13 -62.86 -17.29
C PHE A 10 13.05 -63.51 -16.25
N SER A 11 13.39 -64.78 -16.44
CA SER A 11 14.44 -65.43 -15.64
C SER A 11 15.81 -64.89 -16.07
N ILE A 12 16.34 -63.92 -15.31
CA ILE A 12 17.65 -63.29 -15.55
C ILE A 12 18.72 -64.18 -14.91
N SER A 13 19.57 -64.82 -15.73
CA SER A 13 20.75 -65.57 -15.26
C SER A 13 21.79 -64.63 -14.63
N LYS A 14 22.59 -65.13 -13.68
CA LYS A 14 23.63 -64.34 -12.97
C LYS A 14 24.56 -63.56 -13.91
N GLU A 15 24.86 -64.13 -15.08
CA GLU A 15 25.70 -63.51 -16.13
C GLU A 15 25.00 -62.32 -16.79
N ARG A 16 23.69 -62.40 -17.06
CA ARG A 16 22.90 -61.29 -17.62
C ARG A 16 22.74 -60.16 -16.62
N THR A 17 22.61 -60.47 -15.33
CA THR A 17 22.60 -59.45 -14.26
C THR A 17 23.93 -58.70 -14.18
N ALA A 18 25.06 -59.41 -14.25
CA ALA A 18 26.39 -58.78 -14.25
C ALA A 18 26.61 -57.89 -15.47
N LEU A 19 26.16 -58.32 -16.66
CA LEU A 19 26.22 -57.53 -17.88
C LEU A 19 25.33 -56.28 -17.79
N LEU A 20 24.10 -56.40 -17.30
CA LEU A 20 23.21 -55.25 -17.08
C LEU A 20 23.76 -54.26 -16.06
N LEU A 21 24.38 -54.75 -14.98
CA LEU A 21 25.05 -53.91 -13.98
C LEU A 21 26.21 -53.13 -14.60
N CYS A 22 27.07 -53.81 -15.38
CA CYS A 22 28.19 -53.19 -16.06
C CYS A 22 27.73 -52.11 -17.06
N ILE A 23 26.70 -52.40 -17.86
CA ILE A 23 26.08 -51.42 -18.76
C ILE A 23 25.50 -50.26 -17.98
N GLY A 24 24.82 -50.52 -16.85
CA GLY A 24 24.27 -49.48 -15.98
C GLY A 24 25.34 -48.55 -15.43
N ILE A 25 26.44 -49.09 -14.92
CA ILE A 25 27.57 -48.29 -14.39
C ILE A 25 28.24 -47.51 -15.52
N SER A 26 28.48 -48.13 -16.68
CA SER A 26 29.03 -47.47 -17.85
C SER A 26 28.15 -46.31 -18.33
N LEU A 27 26.83 -46.52 -18.38
CA LEU A 27 25.85 -45.51 -18.72
C LEU A 27 25.87 -44.36 -17.70
N LEU A 28 25.90 -44.66 -16.39
CA LEU A 28 25.96 -43.65 -15.34
C LEU A 28 27.22 -42.78 -15.45
N ILE A 29 28.39 -43.40 -15.65
CA ILE A 29 29.65 -42.69 -15.84
C ILE A 29 29.58 -41.84 -17.11
N TRP A 30 29.05 -42.37 -18.21
CA TRP A 30 28.90 -41.63 -19.46
C TRP A 30 27.97 -40.43 -19.31
N VAL A 31 26.83 -40.60 -18.65
CA VAL A 31 25.88 -39.53 -18.32
C VAL A 31 26.58 -38.46 -17.48
N PHE A 32 27.31 -38.85 -16.43
CA PHE A 32 28.03 -37.90 -15.57
C PHE A 32 29.10 -37.12 -16.33
N LEU A 33 29.91 -37.80 -17.16
CA LEU A 33 30.91 -37.17 -18.02
C LEU A 33 30.30 -36.22 -19.04
N LYS A 34 29.11 -36.54 -19.57
CA LYS A 34 28.36 -35.64 -20.46
C LYS A 34 27.83 -34.44 -19.69
N LEU A 35 27.27 -34.61 -18.51
CA LEU A 35 26.67 -33.53 -17.72
C LEU A 35 27.70 -32.56 -17.11
N SER A 36 28.95 -33.02 -16.91
CA SER A 36 30.05 -32.21 -16.39
C SER A 36 30.64 -31.23 -17.43
N LYS A 37 30.25 -31.32 -18.70
CA LYS A 37 30.71 -30.39 -19.75
C LYS A 37 29.91 -29.09 -19.71
N GLU A 38 30.51 -28.04 -20.24
CA GLU A 38 29.82 -26.78 -20.49
C GLU A 38 28.95 -26.90 -21.75
N TYR A 39 27.74 -26.34 -21.65
CA TYR A 39 26.82 -26.24 -22.77
C TYR A 39 26.36 -24.80 -22.91
N SER A 40 25.97 -24.44 -24.13
CA SER A 40 25.31 -23.18 -24.42
C SER A 40 23.91 -23.45 -24.93
N THR A 41 22.94 -22.70 -24.42
CA THR A 41 21.56 -22.80 -24.87
C THR A 41 20.93 -21.43 -24.93
N THR A 42 19.92 -21.30 -25.78
CA THR A 42 19.21 -20.05 -26.00
C THR A 42 17.90 -20.08 -25.22
N ARG A 43 17.64 -19.03 -24.45
CA ARG A 43 16.46 -18.93 -23.59
C ARG A 43 15.80 -17.57 -23.73
N THR A 44 14.48 -17.57 -23.67
CA THR A 44 13.69 -16.34 -23.60
C THR A 44 13.70 -15.83 -22.17
N VAL A 45 14.00 -14.55 -22.02
CA VAL A 45 13.95 -13.81 -20.75
C VAL A 45 12.86 -12.74 -20.87
N HIS A 46 11.94 -12.72 -19.92
CA HIS A 46 10.90 -11.69 -19.84
C HIS A 46 11.46 -10.41 -19.23
N LEU A 47 10.97 -9.28 -19.75
CA LEU A 47 11.36 -7.95 -19.32
C LEU A 47 10.16 -7.28 -18.67
N GLU A 48 10.33 -6.87 -17.42
CA GLU A 48 9.43 -5.96 -16.72
C GLU A 48 10.13 -4.61 -16.58
N TYR A 49 9.38 -3.54 -16.77
CA TYR A 49 9.89 -2.18 -16.71
C TYR A 49 9.21 -1.41 -15.59
N GLU A 50 10.00 -0.89 -14.66
CA GLU A 50 9.51 0.06 -13.66
C GLU A 50 9.63 1.46 -14.25
N VAL A 51 8.47 2.10 -14.47
CA VAL A 51 8.38 3.44 -15.03
C VAL A 51 8.37 4.44 -13.87
N PRO A 52 9.12 5.55 -13.94
CA PRO A 52 9.04 6.62 -12.96
C PRO A 52 7.59 7.06 -12.72
N ALA A 53 7.31 7.50 -11.49
CA ALA A 53 6.00 8.05 -11.15
C ALA A 53 5.60 9.18 -12.12
N LEU A 54 4.32 9.24 -12.49
CA LEU A 54 3.74 10.25 -13.39
C LEU A 54 4.31 10.23 -14.82
N MET A 55 4.89 9.10 -15.24
CA MET A 55 5.31 8.88 -16.62
C MET A 55 4.65 7.62 -17.19
N GLU A 56 4.45 7.61 -18.51
CA GLU A 56 3.91 6.46 -19.25
C GLU A 56 4.70 6.23 -20.53
N PHE A 57 4.67 4.99 -21.02
CA PHE A 57 5.30 4.65 -22.29
C PHE A 57 4.56 5.30 -23.46
N THR A 58 5.27 6.11 -24.24
CA THR A 58 4.80 6.58 -25.55
C THR A 58 4.87 5.45 -26.58
N GLU A 59 5.90 4.61 -26.47
CA GLU A 59 6.09 3.43 -27.31
C GLU A 59 6.34 2.20 -26.43
N THR A 60 5.61 1.11 -26.68
CA THR A 60 5.75 -0.12 -25.89
C THR A 60 7.10 -0.79 -26.18
N PRO A 61 8.00 -0.90 -25.19
CA PRO A 61 9.27 -1.59 -25.37
C PRO A 61 9.06 -3.12 -25.50
N PRO A 62 10.05 -3.87 -26.01
CA PRO A 62 9.95 -5.33 -26.10
C PRO A 62 9.72 -5.98 -24.74
N SER A 63 8.76 -6.90 -24.63
CA SER A 63 8.46 -7.63 -23.39
C SER A 63 9.38 -8.83 -23.12
N ALA A 64 10.25 -9.17 -24.08
CA ALA A 64 11.20 -10.26 -23.93
C ALA A 64 12.44 -10.08 -24.83
N VAL A 65 13.54 -10.68 -24.39
CA VAL A 65 14.78 -10.85 -25.16
C VAL A 65 15.20 -12.31 -25.17
N THR A 66 16.00 -12.66 -26.16
CA THR A 66 16.54 -14.00 -26.31
C THR A 66 18.02 -13.96 -25.95
N ALA A 67 18.39 -14.66 -24.89
CA ALA A 67 19.75 -14.72 -24.37
C ALA A 67 20.36 -16.11 -24.59
N THR A 68 21.58 -16.16 -25.12
CA THR A 68 22.39 -17.38 -25.15
C THR A 68 23.18 -17.43 -23.85
N VAL A 69 22.88 -18.43 -23.02
CA VAL A 69 23.53 -18.64 -21.72
C VAL A 69 24.44 -19.87 -21.78
N LYS A 70 25.51 -19.84 -20.99
CA LYS A 70 26.50 -20.89 -20.87
C LYS A 70 26.62 -21.32 -19.41
N GLY A 71 26.79 -22.63 -19.20
CA GLY A 71 26.97 -23.20 -17.87
C GLY A 71 27.22 -24.72 -17.92
N VAL A 72 27.50 -25.30 -16.75
CA VAL A 72 27.70 -26.75 -16.60
C VAL A 72 26.38 -27.48 -16.85
N GLY A 73 26.39 -28.56 -17.63
CA GLY A 73 25.18 -29.24 -18.11
C GLY A 73 24.17 -29.61 -17.03
N LEU A 74 24.64 -30.07 -15.86
CA LEU A 74 23.76 -30.43 -14.73
C LEU A 74 23.10 -29.19 -14.10
N GLU A 75 23.86 -28.12 -13.87
CA GLU A 75 23.33 -26.86 -13.31
C GLU A 75 22.35 -26.19 -14.26
N LEU A 76 22.71 -26.17 -15.55
CA LEU A 76 21.91 -25.61 -16.61
C LEU A 76 20.57 -26.36 -16.67
N ALA A 77 20.60 -27.70 -16.76
CA ALA A 77 19.39 -28.53 -16.75
C ALA A 77 18.53 -28.32 -15.50
N LYS A 78 19.13 -28.25 -14.31
CA LYS A 78 18.41 -27.98 -13.05
C LYS A 78 17.70 -26.63 -13.08
N LYS A 79 18.42 -25.57 -13.46
CA LYS A 79 17.86 -24.21 -13.57
C LYS A 79 16.79 -24.11 -14.67
N ILE A 80 16.91 -24.90 -15.74
CA ILE A 80 15.88 -24.99 -16.77
C ILE A 80 14.60 -25.61 -16.24
N LEU A 81 14.72 -26.77 -15.60
CA LEU A 81 13.58 -27.61 -15.26
C LEU A 81 12.83 -27.09 -14.03
N LEU A 82 13.52 -26.47 -13.07
CA LEU A 82 12.90 -25.97 -11.85
C LEU A 82 12.45 -24.50 -11.91
N HIS A 83 13.17 -23.60 -12.60
CA HIS A 83 12.98 -22.15 -12.43
C HIS A 83 12.25 -21.44 -13.60
N GLY A 84 11.74 -22.19 -14.59
CA GLY A 84 10.91 -21.63 -15.66
C GLY A 84 11.62 -20.58 -16.53
N THR A 85 10.85 -19.62 -17.07
CA THR A 85 11.36 -18.47 -17.82
C THR A 85 11.74 -17.34 -16.86
N PRO A 86 13.00 -16.86 -16.87
CA PRO A 86 13.40 -15.79 -15.96
C PRO A 86 12.77 -14.46 -16.36
N THR A 87 12.36 -13.68 -15.36
CA THR A 87 11.91 -12.30 -15.50
C THR A 87 12.93 -11.37 -14.87
N ILE A 88 13.36 -10.34 -15.60
CA ILE A 88 14.23 -9.27 -15.09
C ILE A 88 13.47 -7.95 -15.05
N THR A 89 13.75 -7.15 -14.02
CA THR A 89 13.12 -5.84 -13.81
C THR A 89 14.12 -4.74 -14.13
N LEU A 90 13.71 -3.81 -14.99
CA LEU A 90 14.49 -2.67 -15.45
C LEU A 90 13.83 -1.38 -14.93
N ASP A 91 14.46 -0.75 -13.95
CA ASP A 91 14.04 0.56 -13.46
C ASP A 91 14.49 1.65 -14.43
N LEU A 92 13.53 2.26 -15.10
CA LEU A 92 13.80 3.30 -16.10
C LEU A 92 14.28 4.61 -15.49
N SER A 93 14.10 4.80 -14.17
CA SER A 93 14.61 5.98 -13.46
C SER A 93 16.14 5.97 -13.33
N GLU A 94 16.78 4.80 -13.44
CA GLU A 94 18.24 4.64 -13.39
C GLU A 94 18.94 5.09 -14.69
N PHE A 95 18.18 5.29 -15.78
CA PHE A 95 18.74 5.55 -17.11
C PHE A 95 18.47 6.98 -17.58
N SER A 96 19.54 7.74 -17.83
CA SER A 96 19.44 9.11 -18.37
C SER A 96 19.21 9.17 -19.88
N SER A 97 19.34 8.03 -20.58
CA SER A 97 19.16 7.90 -22.04
C SER A 97 17.99 6.95 -22.32
N PRO A 98 17.18 7.19 -23.37
CA PRO A 98 16.08 6.30 -23.80
C PRO A 98 16.56 4.95 -24.37
N GLU A 99 17.81 4.56 -24.12
CA GLU A 99 18.43 3.33 -24.62
C GLU A 99 19.20 2.63 -23.49
N ILE A 100 18.81 1.37 -23.23
CA ILE A 100 19.52 0.47 -22.32
C ILE A 100 20.48 -0.37 -23.15
N GLN A 101 21.77 -0.25 -22.87
CA GLN A 101 22.81 -0.97 -23.61
C GLN A 101 22.81 -2.47 -23.28
N ARG A 102 23.20 -3.29 -24.27
CA ARG A 102 23.27 -4.76 -24.14
C ARG A 102 23.99 -5.23 -22.89
N ASP A 103 25.12 -4.64 -22.54
CA ASP A 103 25.96 -5.12 -21.43
C ASP A 103 25.24 -4.99 -20.07
N ILE A 104 24.38 -3.97 -19.90
CA ILE A 104 23.55 -3.80 -18.71
C ILE A 104 22.49 -4.91 -18.62
N ILE A 105 21.86 -5.24 -19.75
CA ILE A 105 20.86 -6.30 -19.85
C ILE A 105 21.52 -7.65 -19.56
N MET A 106 22.69 -7.93 -20.14
CA MET A 106 23.46 -9.14 -19.87
C MET A 106 23.73 -9.27 -18.37
N ARG A 107 24.25 -8.22 -17.72
CA ARG A 107 24.51 -8.24 -16.28
C ARG A 107 23.26 -8.53 -15.45
N LYS A 108 22.12 -7.87 -15.71
CA LYS A 108 20.87 -8.13 -14.98
C LYS A 108 20.39 -9.59 -15.16
N ILE A 109 20.58 -10.17 -16.35
CA ILE A 109 20.27 -11.59 -16.61
C ILE A 109 21.22 -12.52 -15.85
N GLU A 110 22.51 -12.23 -15.84
CA GLU A 110 23.51 -13.00 -15.09
C GLU A 110 23.22 -12.96 -13.58
N GLU A 111 22.89 -11.79 -13.03
CA GLU A 111 22.49 -11.63 -11.63
C GLU A 111 21.24 -12.44 -11.28
N LYS A 112 20.24 -12.45 -12.17
CA LYS A 112 18.98 -13.16 -11.94
C LYS A 112 19.08 -14.67 -12.12
N THR A 113 19.86 -15.12 -13.10
CA THR A 113 19.93 -16.54 -13.50
C THR A 113 21.15 -17.27 -12.96
N GLU A 114 22.15 -16.53 -12.47
CA GLU A 114 23.47 -17.04 -12.07
C GLU A 114 24.07 -17.93 -13.17
N LEU A 115 23.86 -17.57 -14.43
CA LEU A 115 24.43 -18.23 -15.61
C LEU A 115 25.18 -17.19 -16.42
N THR A 116 26.30 -17.56 -17.02
CA THR A 116 27.05 -16.64 -17.89
C THR A 116 26.28 -16.37 -19.17
N VAL A 117 26.07 -15.11 -19.53
CA VAL A 117 25.39 -14.73 -20.78
C VAL A 117 26.44 -14.48 -21.85
N VAL A 118 26.37 -15.24 -22.95
CA VAL A 118 27.30 -15.15 -24.08
C VAL A 118 26.84 -14.12 -25.09
N ASN A 119 25.53 -14.05 -25.33
CA ASN A 119 24.96 -13.12 -26.30
C ASN A 119 23.48 -12.83 -26.01
N ILE A 120 22.99 -11.70 -26.53
CA ILE A 120 21.57 -11.35 -26.57
C ILE A 120 21.22 -10.97 -28.00
N ASN A 121 20.00 -11.27 -28.44
CA ASN A 121 19.50 -10.96 -29.78
C ASN A 121 19.33 -9.45 -30.08
N ARG A 122 19.66 -8.55 -29.15
CA ARG A 122 19.53 -7.10 -29.28
C ARG A 122 20.78 -6.39 -28.75
N ASN A 123 21.22 -5.35 -29.47
CA ASN A 123 22.36 -4.49 -29.07
C ASN A 123 21.94 -3.42 -28.05
N TYR A 124 20.66 -3.05 -28.04
CA TYR A 124 20.07 -2.12 -27.09
C TYR A 124 18.56 -2.35 -26.99
N LEU A 125 17.97 -1.90 -25.89
CA LEU A 125 16.52 -1.74 -25.73
C LEU A 125 16.20 -0.25 -25.72
N ARG A 126 15.39 0.19 -26.67
CA ARG A 126 14.89 1.56 -26.70
C ARG A 126 13.56 1.64 -25.97
N PHE A 127 13.39 2.68 -25.17
CA PHE A 127 12.14 3.03 -24.52
C PHE A 127 11.86 4.52 -24.72
N ALA A 128 10.58 4.88 -24.81
CA ALA A 128 10.15 6.28 -24.83
C ALA A 128 9.10 6.45 -23.75
N ILE A 129 9.37 7.32 -22.79
CA ILE A 129 8.46 7.68 -21.72
C ILE A 129 8.20 9.18 -21.79
N ASP A 130 6.97 9.58 -21.49
CA ASP A 130 6.57 10.98 -21.41
C ASP A 130 5.77 11.21 -20.12
N SER A 131 5.73 12.47 -19.69
CA SER A 131 4.91 12.91 -18.58
C SER A 131 3.43 12.67 -18.85
N THR A 132 2.75 12.02 -17.92
CA THR A 132 1.29 11.90 -17.97
C THR A 132 0.66 13.24 -17.60
N ALA A 133 -0.53 13.54 -18.11
CA ALA A 133 -1.32 14.66 -17.61
C ALA A 133 -1.60 14.46 -16.11
N THR A 134 -1.41 15.50 -15.31
CA THR A 134 -1.59 15.44 -13.84
C THR A 134 -2.41 16.62 -13.32
N LYS A 135 -3.10 16.37 -12.20
CA LYS A 135 -3.85 17.39 -11.45
C LYS A 135 -3.66 17.15 -9.95
N LYS A 136 -3.39 18.21 -9.19
CA LYS A 136 -3.35 18.14 -7.73
C LYS A 136 -4.75 18.37 -7.18
N VAL A 137 -5.25 17.45 -6.36
CA VAL A 137 -6.61 17.53 -5.78
C VAL A 137 -6.57 17.27 -4.27
N PRO A 138 -7.47 17.89 -3.48
CA PRO A 138 -7.59 17.62 -2.05
C PRO A 138 -8.11 16.20 -1.77
N VAL A 139 -7.71 15.66 -0.61
CA VAL A 139 -8.18 14.36 -0.12
C VAL A 139 -9.31 14.53 0.90
N HIS A 140 -10.37 13.74 0.75
CA HIS A 140 -11.44 13.60 1.73
C HIS A 140 -11.36 12.23 2.42
N LEU A 141 -11.21 12.26 3.74
CA LEU A 141 -11.14 11.07 4.57
C LEU A 141 -12.56 10.54 4.86
N ASP A 142 -12.85 9.30 4.45
CA ASP A 142 -14.03 8.55 4.88
C ASP A 142 -13.66 7.70 6.11
N LEU A 143 -14.03 8.19 7.30
CA LEU A 143 -13.63 7.64 8.58
C LEU A 143 -14.83 7.44 9.52
N ALA A 144 -14.95 6.23 10.05
CA ALA A 144 -15.83 5.88 11.15
C ALA A 144 -14.99 5.39 12.34
N ILE A 145 -15.20 5.95 13.53
CA ILE A 145 -14.52 5.53 14.76
C ILE A 145 -15.54 5.19 15.83
N ASP A 146 -15.45 3.98 16.36
CA ASP A 146 -16.12 3.56 17.59
C ASP A 146 -15.09 3.57 18.72
N TYR A 147 -15.27 4.47 19.69
CA TYR A 147 -14.39 4.60 20.84
C TYR A 147 -14.77 3.59 21.94
N LYS A 148 -13.81 3.26 22.81
CA LYS A 148 -14.16 2.70 24.12
C LYS A 148 -14.85 3.78 24.98
N PRO A 149 -15.63 3.39 26.00
CA PRO A 149 -16.15 4.33 26.99
C PRO A 149 -15.05 5.23 27.54
N ASP A 150 -15.38 6.50 27.76
CA ASP A 150 -14.50 7.54 28.29
C ASP A 150 -13.31 7.91 27.39
N PHE A 151 -13.26 7.47 26.13
CA PHE A 151 -12.27 7.90 25.14
C PHE A 151 -12.87 8.81 24.06
N TYR A 152 -12.07 9.76 23.60
CA TYR A 152 -12.40 10.62 22.47
C TYR A 152 -11.14 11.08 21.71
N LEU A 153 -11.32 11.80 20.61
CA LEU A 153 -10.21 12.43 19.88
C LEU A 153 -9.56 13.50 20.74
N ARG A 154 -8.23 13.42 20.89
CA ARG A 154 -7.42 14.48 21.50
C ARG A 154 -7.30 15.71 20.60
N GLN A 155 -7.30 15.49 19.28
CA GLN A 155 -7.17 16.53 18.28
C GLN A 155 -7.81 16.07 16.95
N PRO A 156 -8.07 16.99 16.01
CA PRO A 156 -8.49 16.62 14.66
C PRO A 156 -7.54 15.59 14.04
N VAL A 157 -8.11 14.62 13.33
CA VAL A 157 -7.36 13.56 12.65
C VAL A 157 -6.39 14.18 11.65
N LYS A 158 -5.13 13.73 11.68
CA LYS A 158 -4.08 14.26 10.78
C LYS A 158 -3.81 13.29 9.64
N LEU A 159 -3.82 13.81 8.43
CA LEU A 159 -3.39 13.09 7.23
C LEU A 159 -1.92 13.40 6.95
N SER A 160 -1.19 12.41 6.45
CA SER A 160 0.17 12.61 5.92
C SER A 160 0.21 13.54 4.71
N ALA A 161 -0.89 13.63 3.95
CA ALA A 161 -1.07 14.56 2.84
C ALA A 161 -2.53 15.07 2.81
N ASP A 162 -2.70 16.38 2.69
CA ASP A 162 -4.01 17.04 2.51
C ASP A 162 -4.48 17.01 1.05
N SER A 163 -3.58 16.67 0.14
CA SER A 163 -3.75 16.72 -1.29
C SER A 163 -2.79 15.77 -1.98
N VAL A 164 -3.20 15.22 -3.12
CA VAL A 164 -2.42 14.24 -3.89
C VAL A 164 -2.40 14.58 -5.37
N LEU A 165 -1.39 14.06 -6.07
CA LEU A 165 -1.33 14.15 -7.52
C LEU A 165 -2.13 13.00 -8.13
N VAL A 166 -2.98 13.36 -9.08
CA VAL A 166 -3.82 12.43 -9.83
C VAL A 166 -3.40 12.49 -11.29
N SER A 167 -3.13 11.33 -11.89
CA SER A 167 -2.86 11.20 -13.32
C SER A 167 -3.98 10.42 -14.01
N GLY A 168 -4.23 10.67 -15.29
CA GLY A 168 -5.27 9.98 -16.06
C GLY A 168 -5.63 10.72 -17.34
N SER A 169 -6.71 10.27 -18.00
CA SER A 169 -7.21 10.92 -19.21
C SER A 169 -7.64 12.38 -18.94
N ALA A 170 -7.47 13.26 -19.92
CA ALA A 170 -7.83 14.67 -19.79
C ALA A 170 -9.32 14.87 -19.40
N LYS A 171 -10.20 13.97 -19.87
CA LYS A 171 -11.62 13.98 -19.53
C LYS A 171 -11.85 13.66 -18.05
N GLU A 172 -11.26 12.58 -17.54
CA GLU A 172 -11.39 12.20 -16.12
C GLU A 172 -10.76 13.25 -15.21
N LEU A 173 -9.57 13.77 -15.55
CA LEU A 173 -8.91 14.82 -14.76
C LEU A 173 -9.73 16.12 -14.68
N ALA A 174 -10.49 16.46 -15.74
CA ALA A 174 -11.38 17.61 -15.71
C ALA A 174 -12.52 17.43 -14.69
N GLU A 175 -13.05 16.20 -14.56
CA GLU A 175 -14.16 15.85 -13.66
C GLU A 175 -13.72 15.72 -12.19
N ILE A 176 -12.48 15.32 -11.92
CA ILE A 176 -11.99 15.09 -10.56
C ILE A 176 -11.67 16.42 -9.85
N THR A 177 -12.50 16.82 -8.88
CA THR A 177 -12.26 18.00 -8.03
C THR A 177 -11.62 17.65 -6.69
N SER A 178 -11.86 16.44 -6.20
CA SER A 178 -11.35 15.89 -4.94
C SER A 178 -11.29 14.37 -5.04
N ILE A 179 -10.56 13.73 -4.13
CA ILE A 179 -10.52 12.27 -4.05
C ILE A 179 -10.84 11.78 -2.64
N GLU A 180 -11.70 10.78 -2.54
CA GLU A 180 -12.03 10.14 -1.27
C GLU A 180 -11.03 9.03 -0.95
N THR A 181 -10.79 8.78 0.34
CA THR A 181 -10.15 7.55 0.78
C THR A 181 -11.12 6.36 0.69
N GLU A 182 -10.60 5.15 0.69
CA GLU A 182 -11.40 4.00 1.09
C GLU A 182 -11.92 4.19 2.52
N LYS A 183 -13.08 3.61 2.83
CA LYS A 183 -13.70 3.72 4.15
C LYS A 183 -12.80 3.07 5.20
N LEU A 184 -12.33 3.87 6.15
CA LEU A 184 -11.59 3.40 7.32
C LEU A 184 -12.55 3.30 8.50
N HIS A 185 -12.78 2.10 8.99
CA HIS A 185 -13.56 1.86 10.21
C HIS A 185 -12.65 1.34 11.32
N CYS A 186 -12.61 2.05 12.44
CA CYS A 186 -11.81 1.69 13.62
C CYS A 186 -12.74 1.40 14.80
N GLU A 187 -12.69 0.17 15.32
CA GLU A 187 -13.54 -0.27 16.43
C GLU A 187 -12.78 -0.26 17.76
N SER A 188 -13.50 0.01 18.85
CA SER A 188 -13.00 -0.05 20.24
C SER A 188 -11.68 0.72 20.45
N VAL A 189 -11.59 1.93 19.88
CA VAL A 189 -10.37 2.74 19.94
C VAL A 189 -10.14 3.29 21.34
N SER A 190 -8.98 2.96 21.92
CA SER A 190 -8.55 3.42 23.25
C SER A 190 -7.06 3.77 23.34
N SER A 191 -6.39 3.88 22.20
CA SER A 191 -4.97 4.25 22.08
C SER A 191 -4.72 4.85 20.72
N ASP A 192 -3.67 5.67 20.59
CA ASP A 192 -3.28 6.29 19.33
C ASP A 192 -3.12 5.24 18.20
N LEU A 193 -3.63 5.58 17.02
CA LEU A 193 -3.59 4.71 15.84
C LEU A 193 -2.91 5.42 14.67
N LYS A 194 -2.11 4.65 13.94
CA LYS A 194 -1.60 4.99 12.61
C LYS A 194 -2.07 3.96 11.61
N LYS A 195 -2.79 4.39 10.59
CA LYS A 195 -3.35 3.50 9.56
C LYS A 195 -3.02 4.05 8.18
N LYS A 196 -2.57 3.17 7.28
CA LYS A 196 -2.48 3.48 5.86
C LYS A 196 -3.82 3.21 5.20
N VAL A 197 -4.31 4.14 4.41
CA VAL A 197 -5.59 4.05 3.71
C VAL A 197 -5.39 4.40 2.24
N LYS A 198 -5.92 3.55 1.36
CA LYS A 198 -5.86 3.76 -0.09
C LYS A 198 -6.84 4.83 -0.53
N LEU A 199 -6.55 5.41 -1.69
CA LEU A 199 -7.44 6.37 -2.34
C LEU A 199 -8.40 5.65 -3.29
N LYS A 200 -9.67 6.06 -3.24
CA LYS A 200 -10.76 5.45 -4.00
C LYS A 200 -10.71 5.89 -5.46
N THR A 201 -10.02 5.10 -6.28
CA THR A 201 -9.83 5.33 -7.71
C THR A 201 -10.66 4.42 -8.60
N GLY A 202 -11.27 3.36 -8.06
CA GLY A 202 -11.94 2.30 -8.82
C GLY A 202 -13.17 2.71 -9.66
N GLN A 203 -13.66 3.94 -9.50
CA GLN A 203 -14.72 4.50 -10.36
C GLN A 203 -14.19 5.07 -11.69
N TYR A 204 -12.87 5.13 -11.85
CA TYR A 204 -12.19 5.67 -13.02
C TYR A 204 -11.37 4.57 -13.69
N ASN A 205 -11.20 4.65 -15.01
CA ASN A 205 -10.53 3.59 -15.77
C ASN A 205 -9.02 3.79 -15.85
N THR A 206 -8.56 5.04 -15.97
CA THR A 206 -7.14 5.36 -16.20
C THR A 206 -6.48 6.09 -15.04
N VAL A 207 -7.25 6.36 -13.98
CA VAL A 207 -6.80 7.25 -12.92
C VAL A 207 -5.86 6.55 -11.94
N LYS A 208 -4.72 7.18 -11.69
CA LYS A 208 -3.74 6.78 -10.67
C LYS A 208 -3.48 7.95 -9.73
N THR A 209 -3.07 7.63 -8.51
CA THR A 209 -2.82 8.62 -7.45
C THR A 209 -1.40 8.46 -6.92
N TYR A 210 -0.80 9.57 -6.55
CA TYR A 210 0.57 9.65 -6.05
C TYR A 210 0.61 10.58 -4.83
N PRO A 211 0.81 10.04 -3.62
CA PRO A 211 0.88 8.61 -3.29
C PRO A 211 -0.46 7.86 -3.51
N ASP A 212 -0.42 6.53 -3.61
CA ASP A 212 -1.59 5.66 -3.79
C ASP A 212 -2.32 5.33 -2.47
N GLU A 213 -1.59 5.46 -1.36
CA GLU A 213 -2.09 5.40 0.00
C GLU A 213 -1.57 6.58 0.82
N ILE A 214 -2.36 7.00 1.81
CA ILE A 214 -1.97 8.02 2.79
C ILE A 214 -2.04 7.46 4.20
N GLU A 215 -1.17 7.94 5.07
CA GLU A 215 -1.25 7.66 6.51
C GLU A 215 -2.26 8.59 7.19
N VAL A 216 -3.13 7.98 8.01
CA VAL A 216 -4.13 8.60 8.89
C VAL A 216 -3.65 8.42 10.32
N ASN A 217 -3.44 9.54 11.02
CA ASN A 217 -3.01 9.60 12.41
C ASN A 217 -4.18 10.01 13.30
N ILE A 218 -4.67 9.06 14.10
CA ILE A 218 -5.79 9.23 15.03
C ILE A 218 -5.21 9.24 16.42
N LEU A 219 -5.28 10.38 17.11
CA LEU A 219 -4.79 10.52 18.48
C LEU A 219 -5.99 10.61 19.41
N VAL A 220 -6.00 9.75 20.42
CA VAL A 220 -7.11 9.66 21.37
C VAL A 220 -6.62 9.86 22.79
N GLU A 221 -7.52 10.30 23.64
CA GLU A 221 -7.27 10.41 25.08
C GLU A 221 -8.53 10.04 25.84
N GLN A 222 -8.36 9.83 27.15
CA GLN A 222 -9.51 9.76 28.02
C GLN A 222 -10.08 11.17 28.25
N TYR A 223 -11.40 11.27 28.34
CA TYR A 223 -12.07 12.48 28.81
C TYR A 223 -12.70 12.22 30.18
N THR A 224 -12.88 13.29 30.93
CA THR A 224 -13.54 13.26 32.24
C THR A 224 -14.43 14.48 32.38
N GLU A 225 -15.26 14.49 33.41
CA GLU A 225 -16.10 15.64 33.73
C GLU A 225 -15.38 16.59 34.69
N LYS A 226 -15.43 17.88 34.39
CA LYS A 226 -14.98 18.94 35.28
C LYS A 226 -16.15 19.84 35.63
N SER A 227 -16.39 20.00 36.92
CA SER A 227 -17.37 20.96 37.46
C SER A 227 -16.67 22.24 37.85
N ILE A 228 -17.13 23.37 37.30
CA ILE A 228 -16.56 24.70 37.53
C ILE A 228 -17.68 25.64 37.94
N GLU A 229 -17.46 26.46 38.97
CA GLU A 229 -18.36 27.54 39.34
C GLU A 229 -18.07 28.78 38.48
N VAL A 230 -19.08 29.26 37.78
CA VAL A 230 -18.98 30.40 36.86
C VAL A 230 -19.93 31.51 37.33
N PRO A 231 -19.47 32.78 37.43
CA PRO A 231 -20.30 33.90 37.82
C PRO A 231 -21.32 34.26 36.73
N ILE A 232 -22.56 34.51 37.15
CA ILE A 232 -23.59 35.00 36.24
C ILE A 232 -23.41 36.50 36.01
N GLN A 233 -23.31 36.91 34.75
CA GLN A 233 -23.21 38.30 34.34
C GLN A 233 -24.59 38.84 33.97
N ALA A 234 -25.00 39.95 34.59
CA ALA A 234 -26.26 40.61 34.26
C ALA A 234 -26.04 41.57 33.07
N VAL A 235 -26.72 41.32 31.96
CA VAL A 235 -26.63 42.15 30.74
C VAL A 235 -27.96 42.85 30.48
N ASN A 236 -27.93 44.03 29.83
CA ASN A 236 -29.10 44.86 29.53
C ASN A 236 -29.93 45.31 30.76
N VAL A 237 -29.25 45.57 31.87
CA VAL A 237 -29.84 45.95 33.15
C VAL A 237 -30.09 47.46 33.23
N LYS A 238 -31.31 47.89 33.63
CA LYS A 238 -31.66 49.32 33.81
C LYS A 238 -31.54 49.83 35.26
N ASP A 239 -31.69 48.94 36.24
CA ASP A 239 -31.66 49.23 37.69
C ASP A 239 -30.72 48.25 38.41
N SER A 240 -30.25 48.53 39.63
CA SER A 240 -29.40 47.58 40.37
C SER A 240 -30.12 46.24 40.62
N VAL A 241 -29.65 45.16 39.98
CA VAL A 241 -30.19 43.80 40.14
C VAL A 241 -29.23 42.96 40.97
N GLN A 242 -29.77 42.22 41.94
CA GLN A 242 -29.04 41.20 42.69
C GLN A 242 -29.41 39.82 42.13
N LEU A 243 -28.42 39.08 41.63
CA LEU A 243 -28.60 37.72 41.13
C LEU A 243 -28.47 36.71 42.28
N LEU A 244 -29.47 35.84 42.41
CA LEU A 244 -29.50 34.75 43.38
C LEU A 244 -29.95 33.47 42.67
N PRO A 245 -29.06 32.48 42.47
CA PRO A 245 -27.65 32.45 42.87
C PRO A 245 -26.76 33.37 42.00
N ALA A 246 -25.60 33.80 42.53
CA ALA A 246 -24.62 34.60 41.80
C ALA A 246 -23.62 33.75 41.00
N LEU A 247 -23.47 32.48 41.38
CA LEU A 247 -22.61 31.47 40.75
C LEU A 247 -23.50 30.31 40.28
N VAL A 248 -23.14 29.72 39.15
CA VAL A 248 -23.71 28.45 38.68
C VAL A 248 -22.60 27.44 38.46
N THR A 249 -22.87 26.18 38.80
CA THR A 249 -21.95 25.08 38.51
C THR A 249 -22.21 24.58 37.09
N ILE A 250 -21.17 24.64 36.24
CA ILE A 250 -21.17 24.05 34.91
C ILE A 250 -20.35 22.76 34.96
N THR A 251 -20.96 21.64 34.54
CA THR A 251 -20.25 20.38 34.32
C THR A 251 -19.95 20.26 32.83
N SER A 252 -18.67 20.17 32.49
CA SER A 252 -18.20 20.02 31.10
C SER A 252 -17.33 18.78 30.95
N SER A 253 -17.49 18.05 29.85
CA SER A 253 -16.58 16.96 29.48
C SER A 253 -15.31 17.54 28.85
N VAL A 254 -14.15 17.19 29.40
CA VAL A 254 -12.85 17.70 28.96
C VAL A 254 -11.85 16.55 28.83
N GLY A 255 -11.02 16.58 27.78
CA GLY A 255 -9.89 15.67 27.64
C GLY A 255 -8.92 15.83 28.81
N LEU A 256 -8.31 14.73 29.28
CA LEU A 256 -7.37 14.78 30.40
C LEU A 256 -6.23 15.78 30.17
N SER A 257 -5.75 15.93 28.92
CA SER A 257 -4.70 16.89 28.58
C SER A 257 -5.09 18.36 28.78
N HIS A 258 -6.38 18.67 28.78
CA HIS A 258 -6.92 20.02 28.94
C HIS A 258 -7.60 20.25 30.29
N TYR A 259 -7.60 19.25 31.17
CA TYR A 259 -8.31 19.32 32.45
C TYR A 259 -7.88 20.51 33.30
N ASP A 260 -6.57 20.73 33.48
CA ASP A 260 -6.04 21.82 34.31
C ASP A 260 -6.18 23.20 33.64
N GLY A 261 -6.26 23.24 32.31
CA GLY A 261 -6.39 24.48 31.55
C GLY A 261 -7.81 25.06 31.54
N LEU A 262 -8.82 24.20 31.62
CA LEU A 262 -10.23 24.62 31.60
C LEU A 262 -10.58 25.37 32.89
N ASN A 263 -11.00 26.63 32.78
CA ASN A 263 -11.27 27.51 33.90
C ASN A 263 -12.60 28.27 33.72
N ALA A 264 -12.98 29.10 34.71
CA ALA A 264 -14.26 29.81 34.68
C ALA A 264 -14.34 30.87 33.57
N ASP A 265 -13.20 31.44 33.14
CA ASP A 265 -13.15 32.49 32.12
C ASP A 265 -13.39 31.92 30.70
N ASP A 266 -13.31 30.59 30.53
CA ASP A 266 -13.67 29.90 29.29
C ASP A 266 -15.20 29.82 29.09
N PHE A 267 -15.98 30.21 30.09
CA PHE A 267 -17.45 30.17 30.07
C PHE A 267 -18.04 31.53 30.33
N VAL A 268 -19.10 31.85 29.58
CA VAL A 268 -19.90 33.05 29.79
C VAL A 268 -21.33 32.63 30.11
N VAL A 269 -21.80 33.00 31.29
CA VAL A 269 -23.19 32.80 31.71
C VAL A 269 -23.83 34.17 31.87
N GLU A 270 -24.79 34.47 31.02
CA GLU A 270 -25.47 35.76 31.00
C GLU A 270 -26.94 35.64 31.42
N ALA A 271 -27.38 36.58 32.26
CA ALA A 271 -28.78 36.85 32.53
C ALA A 271 -29.18 38.12 31.75
N ASP A 272 -29.94 37.96 30.68
CA ASP A 272 -30.38 39.06 29.81
C ASP A 272 -31.71 39.68 30.27
N PHE A 273 -31.69 41.00 30.52
CA PHE A 273 -32.82 41.80 30.98
C PHE A 273 -33.44 42.71 29.89
N GLY A 274 -32.99 42.61 28.63
CA GLY A 274 -33.40 43.50 27.53
C GLY A 274 -34.84 43.31 27.05
N ASN A 275 -35.35 42.08 27.12
CA ASN A 275 -36.74 41.78 26.81
C ASN A 275 -37.55 41.75 28.11
N GLY A 276 -38.23 42.88 28.39
CA GLY A 276 -38.94 43.18 29.63
C GLY A 276 -39.37 41.94 30.44
N ILE A 277 -38.77 41.80 31.62
CA ILE A 277 -39.14 40.81 32.62
C ILE A 277 -40.66 40.90 32.78
N LYS A 278 -41.43 39.95 32.23
CA LYS A 278 -42.83 39.81 32.64
C LYS A 278 -42.76 39.39 34.10
N PRO A 279 -43.35 40.14 35.05
CA PRO A 279 -43.44 39.68 36.43
C PRO A 279 -44.36 38.46 36.41
N ARG A 280 -43.76 37.26 36.31
CA ARG A 280 -44.50 36.01 36.44
C ARG A 280 -44.78 35.88 37.93
N GLY A 281 -46.03 36.14 38.29
CA GLY A 281 -46.50 36.13 39.67
C GLY A 281 -46.07 34.87 40.43
N LYS A 282 -45.86 35.07 41.74
CA LYS A 282 -45.72 34.06 42.80
C LYS A 282 -45.81 32.61 42.30
N ASN A 283 -44.68 32.02 41.92
CA ASN A 283 -44.52 30.58 41.98
C ASN A 283 -43.74 30.25 43.25
N ASN A 284 -44.49 30.09 44.36
CA ASN A 284 -44.08 29.11 45.35
C ASN A 284 -44.21 27.76 44.66
N VAL A 285 -43.12 27.01 44.61
CA VAL A 285 -43.19 25.56 44.43
C VAL A 285 -42.67 24.95 45.74
N PRO A 286 -43.43 24.02 46.36
CA PRO A 286 -43.06 23.36 47.62
C PRO A 286 -41.78 22.54 47.52
#